data_AF-A0A0R1HMC8-F1
#
_entry.id   AF-A0A0R1HMC8-F1
#
_cell.length_a   1.000
_cell.length_b   1.000
_cell.length_c   1.000
_cell.angle_alpha   90.00
_cell.angle_beta   90.00
_cell.angle_gamma   90.00
#
_symmetry.space_group_name_H-M   'P 1'
#
loop_
_entity.id
_entity.type
_entity.pdbx_description
1 polymer ?
#
loop_
_entity_poly.entity_id
_entity_poly.type
_entity_poly.pdbx_seq_one_letter_code
_entity_poly.pdbx_strand_id
1 'polypeptide(L)'
;MGVYFYDIKLAVVFFPLVAILITFPFLLVHYHRFGAISRWSILMLYSFVFYMMCAYFLIVFPLPSVAAVAKLTTPEYNLRPLLFIHEFMAYNPFRLSDPATWLAAIKAPTLIQPLFNIFLTVPFGVFLRVYFRRPWWQVVLLSFTLSLFFELTQLSGLYGIYPRPYRLFDVDDLLLNTTGGWLGFGLGRLVLPLLPSSAHTMAKLQRRSHVVSSFRHATAAVVDWIFVLVATILLQLALGVMHVELGNLSPVLWPVAVGLVILLPELIWHQTIGQRAVHIKLVASNPQERLAAKNVVLRTLIGFSLVGVWTIVEVVLAELKLPLVLSDRVAFGLLAYTGLNFLVMGLDVLVDIFRPSHDLFFERWSGTRLVSTY
;
A
#
# COMPACT_ATOMS: atom_id res chain seq x y z
N MET A 1 23.77 6.20 -20.14
CA MET A 1 22.36 6.66 -20.25
C MET A 1 21.32 5.55 -20.08
N GLY A 2 21.57 4.30 -20.52
CA GLY A 2 20.58 3.20 -20.38
C GLY A 2 20.23 2.77 -18.95
N VAL A 3 21.21 2.80 -18.02
CA VAL A 3 21.01 2.43 -16.60
C VAL A 3 20.04 3.38 -15.89
N TYR A 4 20.24 4.70 -16.01
CA TYR A 4 19.35 5.70 -15.43
C TYR A 4 17.90 5.61 -15.95
N PHE A 5 17.70 5.26 -17.22
CA PHE A 5 16.37 5.12 -17.78
C PHE A 5 15.66 3.85 -17.28
N TYR A 6 16.41 2.78 -17.02
CA TYR A 6 15.90 1.56 -16.40
C TYR A 6 15.46 1.80 -14.95
N ASP A 7 16.31 2.47 -14.15
CA ASP A 7 16.02 2.75 -12.74
C ASP A 7 14.80 3.67 -12.58
N ILE A 8 14.67 4.70 -13.42
CA ILE A 8 13.50 5.59 -13.44
C ILE A 8 12.24 4.81 -13.84
N LYS A 9 12.30 3.95 -14.87
CA LYS A 9 11.17 3.10 -15.25
C LYS A 9 10.74 2.18 -14.13
N LEU A 10 11.70 1.55 -13.45
CA LEU A 10 11.44 0.65 -12.34
C LEU A 10 10.78 1.43 -11.19
N ALA A 11 11.30 2.60 -10.82
CA ALA A 11 10.70 3.44 -9.78
C ALA A 11 9.26 3.86 -10.12
N VAL A 12 9.00 4.28 -11.37
CA VAL A 12 7.65 4.68 -11.83
C VAL A 12 6.64 3.54 -11.75
N VAL A 13 7.06 2.30 -11.98
CA VAL A 13 6.18 1.12 -11.89
C VAL A 13 6.02 0.66 -10.44
N PHE A 14 7.10 0.60 -9.67
CA PHE A 14 7.09 0.03 -8.31
C PHE A 14 6.54 0.99 -7.25
N PHE A 15 6.79 2.30 -7.35
CA PHE A 15 6.37 3.24 -6.29
C PHE A 15 4.85 3.27 -6.11
N PRO A 16 4.01 3.30 -7.18
CA PRO A 16 2.58 3.16 -7.03
C PRO A 16 2.16 1.85 -6.33
N LEU A 17 2.79 0.73 -6.67
CA LEU A 17 2.46 -0.58 -6.09
C LEU A 17 2.82 -0.65 -4.61
N VAL A 18 4.01 -0.17 -4.24
CA VAL A 18 4.44 -0.09 -2.84
C VAL A 18 3.57 0.90 -2.06
N ALA A 19 3.17 2.02 -2.67
CA ALA A 19 2.25 2.96 -2.05
C ALA A 19 0.88 2.32 -1.77
N ILE A 20 0.34 1.51 -2.69
CA ILE A 20 -0.89 0.73 -2.45
C ILE A 20 -0.69 -0.22 -1.26
N LEU A 21 0.43 -0.95 -1.22
CA LEU A 21 0.74 -1.90 -0.16
C LEU A 21 0.80 -1.21 1.22
N ILE A 22 1.49 -0.07 1.32
CA ILE A 22 1.58 0.72 2.56
C ILE A 22 0.22 1.33 2.92
N THR A 23 -0.57 1.74 1.93
CA THR A 23 -1.89 2.36 2.13
C THR A 23 -2.92 1.34 2.64
N PHE A 24 -2.80 0.07 2.25
CA PHE A 24 -3.80 -0.97 2.51
C PHE A 24 -4.12 -1.17 4.01
N PRO A 25 -3.15 -1.30 4.94
CA PRO A 25 -3.44 -1.41 6.37
C PRO A 25 -4.24 -0.23 6.93
N PHE A 26 -3.93 1.00 6.52
CA PHE A 26 -4.65 2.19 6.98
C PHE A 26 -6.09 2.20 6.45
N LEU A 27 -6.29 1.79 5.19
CA LEU A 27 -7.62 1.58 4.64
C LEU A 27 -8.36 0.49 5.40
N LEU A 28 -7.73 -0.64 5.71
CA LEU A 28 -8.38 -1.72 6.45
C LEU A 28 -8.85 -1.25 7.83
N VAL A 29 -8.01 -0.53 8.59
CA VAL A 29 -8.38 0.03 9.89
C VAL A 29 -9.53 1.04 9.76
N HIS A 30 -9.47 1.93 8.77
CA HIS A 30 -10.54 2.89 8.52
C HIS A 30 -11.84 2.17 8.12
N TYR A 31 -11.75 1.10 7.33
CA TYR A 31 -12.90 0.30 6.92
C TYR A 31 -13.50 -0.42 8.12
N HIS A 32 -12.69 -1.06 8.95
CA HIS A 32 -13.12 -1.77 10.17
C HIS A 32 -13.77 -0.84 11.19
N ARG A 33 -13.40 0.44 11.21
CA ARG A 33 -13.99 1.38 12.16
C ARG A 33 -15.31 1.99 11.68
N PHE A 34 -15.46 2.18 10.37
CA PHE A 34 -16.57 2.99 9.81
C PHE A 34 -17.47 2.24 8.83
N GLY A 35 -17.14 1.00 8.46
CA GLY A 35 -17.92 0.10 7.61
C GLY A 35 -17.99 0.44 6.13
N ALA A 36 -17.57 1.65 5.76
CA ALA A 36 -17.39 2.06 4.38
C ALA A 36 -16.30 3.13 4.28
N ILE A 37 -15.66 3.20 3.12
CA ILE A 37 -14.66 4.21 2.81
C ILE A 37 -15.10 5.00 1.58
N SER A 38 -14.95 6.31 1.63
CA SER A 38 -15.20 7.15 0.46
C SER A 38 -14.06 7.01 -0.54
N ARG A 39 -14.38 7.06 -1.84
CA ARG A 39 -13.35 7.11 -2.91
C ARG A 39 -12.38 8.27 -2.70
N TRP A 40 -12.89 9.38 -2.15
CA TRP A 40 -12.08 10.54 -1.76
C TRP A 40 -11.05 10.21 -0.67
N SER A 41 -11.45 9.49 0.40
CA SER A 41 -10.53 9.05 1.45
C SER A 41 -9.47 8.10 0.92
N ILE A 42 -9.83 7.18 0.02
CA ILE A 42 -8.88 6.29 -0.65
C ILE A 42 -7.86 7.11 -1.45
N LEU A 43 -8.34 8.02 -2.30
CA LEU A 43 -7.49 8.88 -3.12
C LEU A 43 -6.54 9.71 -2.24
N MET A 44 -7.07 10.41 -1.22
CA MET A 44 -6.26 11.27 -0.36
C MET A 44 -5.21 10.50 0.43
N LEU A 45 -5.56 9.33 0.99
CA LEU A 45 -4.62 8.52 1.75
C LEU A 45 -3.54 7.92 0.83
N TYR A 46 -3.94 7.38 -0.32
CA TYR A 46 -3.00 6.86 -1.31
C TYR A 46 -2.06 7.96 -1.82
N SER A 47 -2.59 9.11 -2.21
CA SER A 47 -1.79 10.25 -2.67
C SER A 47 -0.87 10.78 -1.58
N PHE A 48 -1.31 10.77 -0.31
CA PHE A 48 -0.45 11.15 0.82
C PHE A 48 0.71 10.17 1.00
N VAL A 49 0.46 8.87 1.02
CA VAL A 49 1.51 7.83 1.13
C VAL A 49 2.47 7.90 -0.05
N PHE A 50 1.95 8.01 -1.27
CA PHE A 50 2.75 8.15 -2.48
C PHE A 50 3.63 9.42 -2.42
N TYR A 51 3.06 10.55 -2.00
CA TYR A 51 3.82 11.78 -1.77
C TYR A 51 4.95 11.59 -0.74
N MET A 52 4.65 10.98 0.42
CA MET A 52 5.63 10.75 1.47
C MET A 52 6.78 9.87 1.00
N MET A 53 6.47 8.86 0.18
CA MET A 53 7.49 8.06 -0.49
C MET A 53 8.33 8.91 -1.43
N CYS A 54 7.72 9.63 -2.37
CA CYS A 54 8.47 10.50 -3.29
C CYS A 54 9.36 11.51 -2.55
N ALA A 55 8.85 12.12 -1.48
CA ALA A 55 9.61 13.06 -0.65
C ALA A 55 10.82 12.37 0.01
N TYR A 56 10.61 11.21 0.65
CA TYR A 56 11.71 10.42 1.23
C TYR A 56 12.79 10.09 0.18
N PHE A 57 12.38 9.64 -1.00
CA PHE A 57 13.33 9.30 -2.06
C PHE A 57 14.09 10.51 -2.60
N LEU A 58 13.41 11.64 -2.83
CA LEU A 58 14.06 12.88 -3.30
C LEU A 58 15.10 13.40 -2.30
N ILE A 59 14.86 13.21 -1.00
CA ILE A 59 15.77 13.66 0.06
C ILE A 59 16.93 12.68 0.27
N VAL A 60 16.70 11.38 0.15
CA VAL A 60 17.73 10.37 0.44
C VAL A 60 18.66 10.14 -0.75
N PHE A 61 18.14 10.16 -1.97
CA PHE A 61 18.89 9.81 -3.18
C PHE A 61 19.57 11.03 -3.84
N PRO A 62 20.58 10.80 -4.71
CA PRO A 62 21.25 9.52 -5.00
C PRO A 62 22.19 9.08 -3.86
N LEU A 63 22.27 7.77 -3.63
CA LEU A 63 23.18 7.20 -2.64
C LEU A 63 24.59 7.07 -3.22
N PRO A 64 25.62 7.71 -2.63
CA PRO A 64 27.01 7.55 -3.07
C PRO A 64 27.59 6.19 -2.66
N SER A 65 28.73 5.80 -3.23
CA SER A 65 29.42 4.58 -2.80
C SER A 65 30.06 4.75 -1.42
N VAL A 66 30.12 3.67 -0.64
CA VAL A 66 30.71 3.70 0.72
C VAL A 66 32.17 4.20 0.69
N ALA A 67 32.94 3.77 -0.31
CA ALA A 67 34.33 4.21 -0.50
C ALA A 67 34.45 5.71 -0.82
N ALA A 68 33.47 6.31 -1.50
CA ALA A 68 33.46 7.75 -1.75
C ALA A 68 33.16 8.53 -0.46
N VAL A 69 32.17 8.06 0.33
CA VAL A 69 31.80 8.69 1.61
C VAL A 69 32.94 8.63 2.62
N ALA A 70 33.67 7.51 2.67
CA ALA A 70 34.84 7.35 3.55
C ALA A 70 35.95 8.38 3.30
N LYS A 71 36.02 8.97 2.10
CA LYS A 71 37.03 9.96 1.70
C LYS A 71 36.58 11.41 1.89
N LEU A 72 35.32 11.65 2.27
CA LEU A 72 34.84 13.01 2.48
C LEU A 72 35.60 13.66 3.64
N THR A 73 35.85 14.96 3.51
CA THR A 73 36.44 15.83 4.55
C THR A 73 35.56 17.04 4.86
N THR A 74 34.36 17.08 4.27
CA THR A 74 33.37 18.16 4.48
C THR A 74 32.87 18.20 5.93
N PRO A 75 32.32 19.32 6.40
CA PRO A 75 31.65 19.37 7.69
C PRO A 75 30.47 18.40 7.75
N GLU A 76 30.14 17.91 8.95
CA GLU A 76 29.02 16.99 9.18
C GLU A 76 27.70 17.72 9.49
N TYR A 77 27.79 18.93 10.04
CA TYR A 77 26.64 19.73 10.44
C TYR A 77 26.85 21.22 10.15
N ASN A 78 25.77 21.89 9.77
CA ASN A 78 25.59 23.33 9.84
C ASN A 78 24.56 23.65 10.92
N LEU A 79 24.99 24.35 11.96
CA LEU A 79 24.12 24.82 13.06
C LEU A 79 23.89 26.34 13.02
N ARG A 80 24.31 27.02 11.95
CA ARG A 80 24.14 28.47 11.80
C ARG A 80 22.82 28.75 11.11
N PRO A 81 21.82 29.31 11.80
CA PRO A 81 20.54 29.62 11.19
C PRO A 81 20.69 30.78 10.19
N LEU A 82 19.85 30.75 9.15
CA LEU A 82 19.75 31.73 8.08
C LEU A 82 21.02 31.85 7.22
N LEU A 83 21.87 30.82 7.19
CA LEU A 83 23.04 30.77 6.33
C LEU A 83 22.63 30.87 4.85
N PHE A 84 21.51 30.27 4.45
CA PHE A 84 20.99 30.37 3.07
C PHE A 84 20.78 31.84 2.62
N ILE A 85 20.42 32.74 3.53
CA ILE A 85 20.27 34.18 3.23
C ILE A 85 21.64 34.80 2.99
N HIS A 86 22.62 34.49 3.86
CA HIS A 86 23.98 34.98 3.70
C HIS A 86 24.60 34.48 2.39
N GLU A 87 24.39 33.22 2.03
CA GLU A 87 24.86 32.65 0.77
C GLU A 87 24.18 33.26 -0.46
N PHE A 88 22.87 33.54 -0.37
CA PHE A 88 22.18 34.29 -1.41
C PHE A 88 22.82 35.68 -1.59
N MET A 89 23.02 36.43 -0.51
CA MET A 89 23.60 37.77 -0.59
C MET A 89 25.06 37.79 -1.06
N ALA A 90 25.84 36.77 -0.72
CA ALA A 90 27.27 36.71 -1.05
C ALA A 90 27.53 36.16 -2.46
N TYR A 91 26.75 35.18 -2.91
CA TYR A 91 27.08 34.39 -4.10
C TYR A 91 26.02 34.42 -5.21
N ASN A 92 24.82 34.95 -4.96
CA ASN A 92 23.81 35.08 -6.00
C ASN A 92 24.14 36.27 -6.94
N PRO A 93 24.04 36.12 -8.27
CA PRO A 93 24.32 37.21 -9.21
C PRO A 93 23.25 38.33 -9.22
N PHE A 94 22.20 38.23 -8.40
CA PHE A 94 21.07 39.15 -8.38
C PHE A 94 21.47 40.60 -8.17
N ARG A 95 21.09 41.47 -9.12
CA ARG A 95 21.18 42.93 -8.99
C ARG A 95 19.84 43.56 -9.36
N LEU A 96 19.22 44.27 -8.42
CA LEU A 96 17.92 44.91 -8.63
C LEU A 96 17.95 45.91 -9.80
N SER A 97 19.06 46.63 -9.95
CA SER A 97 19.27 47.64 -11.00
C SER A 97 19.53 47.06 -12.39
N ASP A 98 19.76 45.75 -12.51
CA ASP A 98 20.12 45.10 -13.78
C ASP A 98 19.23 43.88 -14.03
N PRO A 99 18.11 44.05 -14.79
CA PRO A 99 17.20 42.96 -15.14
C PRO A 99 17.86 41.78 -15.85
N ALA A 100 19.00 41.97 -16.52
CA ALA A 100 19.70 40.88 -17.19
C ALA A 100 20.22 39.83 -16.20
N THR A 101 20.44 40.21 -14.94
CA THR A 101 20.90 39.31 -13.88
C THR A 101 19.79 38.44 -13.28
N TRP A 102 18.51 38.80 -13.46
CA TRP A 102 17.41 38.18 -12.72
C TRP A 102 17.19 36.72 -13.12
N LEU A 103 17.30 36.39 -14.41
CA LEU A 103 17.14 35.02 -14.87
C LEU A 103 18.26 34.10 -14.33
N ALA A 104 19.49 34.61 -14.29
CA ALA A 104 20.62 33.87 -13.72
C ALA A 104 20.46 33.71 -12.20
N ALA A 105 19.97 34.75 -11.52
CA ALA A 105 19.69 34.73 -10.08
C ALA A 105 18.64 33.69 -9.69
N ILE A 106 17.54 33.60 -10.46
CA ILE A 106 16.47 32.60 -10.25
C ILE A 106 16.98 31.18 -10.45
N LYS A 107 17.94 31.00 -11.36
CA LYS A 107 18.56 29.69 -11.66
C LYS A 107 19.72 29.33 -10.73
N ALA A 108 20.13 30.23 -9.84
CA ALA A 108 21.27 30.00 -8.98
C ALA A 108 20.93 28.97 -7.87
N PRO A 109 21.88 28.08 -7.51
CA PRO A 109 21.68 27.11 -6.42
C PRO A 109 21.28 27.75 -5.09
N THR A 110 21.80 28.94 -4.80
CA THR A 110 21.52 29.72 -3.57
C THR A 110 20.05 30.15 -3.43
N LEU A 111 19.27 30.08 -4.50
CA LEU A 111 17.82 30.31 -4.47
C LEU A 111 17.03 29.03 -4.72
N ILE A 112 17.48 28.21 -5.68
CA ILE A 112 16.81 26.96 -6.03
C ILE A 112 16.76 26.01 -4.83
N GLN A 113 17.87 25.76 -4.13
CA GLN A 113 17.90 24.78 -3.04
C GLN A 113 16.92 25.15 -1.91
N PRO A 114 16.93 26.38 -1.36
CA PRO A 114 15.96 26.76 -0.33
C PRO A 114 14.50 26.67 -0.78
N LEU A 115 14.22 27.08 -2.02
CA LEU A 115 12.87 27.00 -2.58
C LEU A 115 12.40 25.56 -2.73
N PHE A 116 13.28 24.64 -3.16
CA PHE A 116 12.91 23.22 -3.28
C PHE A 116 12.57 22.60 -1.93
N ASN A 117 13.28 22.93 -0.85
CA ASN A 117 12.95 22.46 0.50
C ASN A 117 11.56 22.95 0.95
N ILE A 118 11.27 24.24 0.72
CA ILE A 118 9.93 24.80 0.95
C ILE A 118 8.87 24.04 0.12
N PHE A 119 9.06 23.93 -1.20
CA PHE A 119 8.07 23.30 -2.08
C PHE A 119 7.85 21.82 -1.79
N LEU A 120 8.90 21.11 -1.36
CA LEU A 120 8.83 19.70 -1.03
C LEU A 120 7.84 19.43 0.11
N THR A 121 7.72 20.33 1.06
CA THR A 121 6.89 20.18 2.28
C THR A 121 5.56 20.92 2.24
N VAL A 122 5.33 21.77 1.22
CA VAL A 122 4.01 22.38 0.96
C VAL A 122 2.88 21.34 0.86
N PRO A 123 2.99 20.25 0.06
CA PRO A 123 1.95 19.24 0.00
C PRO A 123 1.65 18.60 1.36
N PHE A 124 2.65 18.37 2.20
CA PHE A 124 2.47 17.85 3.55
C PHE A 124 1.57 18.77 4.39
N GLY A 125 1.83 20.07 4.37
CA GLY A 125 0.98 21.07 5.03
C GLY A 125 -0.47 21.07 4.53
N VAL A 126 -0.64 20.95 3.20
CA VAL A 126 -1.97 20.83 2.57
C VAL A 126 -2.69 19.59 3.08
N PHE A 127 -2.04 18.42 3.05
CA PHE A 127 -2.62 17.16 3.54
C PHE A 127 -3.02 17.23 5.01
N LEU A 128 -2.13 17.79 5.86
CA LEU A 128 -2.42 17.93 7.29
C LEU A 128 -3.62 18.82 7.55
N ARG A 129 -3.79 19.93 6.79
CA ARG A 129 -4.96 20.80 6.90
C ARG A 129 -6.23 20.16 6.34
N VAL A 130 -6.16 19.65 5.11
CA VAL A 130 -7.33 19.22 4.34
C VAL A 130 -7.84 17.87 4.79
N TYR A 131 -6.96 16.88 4.89
CA TYR A 131 -7.33 15.50 5.15
C TYR A 131 -7.30 15.17 6.64
N PHE A 132 -6.20 15.49 7.33
CA PHE A 132 -6.02 15.19 8.75
C PHE A 132 -6.62 16.25 9.69
N ARG A 133 -7.12 17.38 9.16
CA ARG A 133 -7.77 18.48 9.88
C ARG A 133 -6.97 19.03 11.06
N ARG A 134 -5.64 19.05 10.95
CA ARG A 134 -4.73 19.52 11.99
C ARG A 134 -4.77 21.06 12.10
N PRO A 135 -4.71 21.65 13.31
CA PRO A 135 -4.53 23.09 13.50
C PRO A 135 -3.11 23.52 13.09
N TRP A 136 -2.92 24.83 12.87
CA TRP A 136 -1.67 25.39 12.32
C TRP A 136 -0.43 25.00 13.13
N TRP A 137 -0.52 25.01 14.46
CA TRP A 137 0.61 24.68 15.34
C TRP A 137 1.00 23.19 15.25
N GLN A 138 0.03 22.30 15.03
CA GLN A 138 0.32 20.88 14.78
C GLN A 138 0.98 20.70 13.43
N VAL A 139 0.61 21.49 12.42
CA VAL A 139 1.29 21.43 11.11
C VAL A 139 2.73 21.88 11.22
N VAL A 140 3.00 23.00 11.89
CA VAL A 140 4.36 23.48 12.14
C VAL A 140 5.18 22.41 12.88
N LEU A 141 4.65 21.86 13.97
CA LEU A 141 5.32 20.81 14.74
C LEU A 141 5.61 19.57 13.91
N LEU A 142 4.61 19.04 13.19
CA LEU A 142 4.76 17.84 12.37
C LEU A 142 5.71 18.06 11.19
N SER A 143 5.71 19.23 10.57
CA SER A 143 6.64 19.58 9.50
C SER A 143 8.07 19.70 10.02
N PHE A 144 8.26 20.30 11.19
CA PHE A 144 9.56 20.31 11.87
C PHE A 144 10.02 18.90 12.20
N THR A 145 9.17 18.06 12.80
CA THR A 145 9.51 16.67 13.11
C THR A 145 9.82 15.86 11.86
N LEU A 146 9.09 16.08 10.75
CA LEU A 146 9.36 15.42 9.47
C LEU A 146 10.72 15.85 8.91
N SER A 147 11.03 17.14 8.93
CA SER A 147 12.34 17.63 8.52
C SER A 147 13.44 17.06 9.40
N LEU A 148 13.25 17.05 10.72
CA LEU A 148 14.20 16.49 11.67
C LEU A 148 14.43 15.00 11.43
N PHE A 149 13.37 14.24 11.12
CA PHE A 149 13.50 12.83 10.75
C PHE A 149 14.41 12.65 9.52
N PHE A 150 14.26 13.49 8.49
CA PHE A 150 15.11 13.43 7.31
C PHE A 150 16.57 13.79 7.60
N GLU A 151 16.79 14.90 8.32
CA GLU A 151 18.12 15.35 8.71
C GLU A 151 18.83 14.31 9.59
N LEU A 152 18.12 13.72 10.56
CA LEU A 152 18.67 12.65 11.41
C LEU A 152 18.95 11.37 10.60
N THR A 153 18.13 11.04 9.61
CA THR A 153 18.37 9.91 8.72
C THR A 153 19.70 10.09 7.97
N GLN A 154 19.98 11.29 7.47
CA GLN A 154 21.23 11.58 6.76
C GLN A 154 22.43 11.68 7.72
N LEU A 155 22.26 12.39 8.85
CA LEU A 155 23.29 12.54 9.89
C LEU A 155 23.70 11.20 10.49
N SER A 156 22.79 10.23 10.56
CA SER A 156 23.14 8.88 11.02
C SER A 156 24.05 8.12 10.04
N GLY A 157 24.40 8.68 8.88
CA GLY A 157 25.09 7.97 7.81
C GLY A 157 24.21 6.87 7.22
N LEU A 158 22.90 7.12 7.18
CA LEU A 158 21.84 6.15 6.93
C LEU A 158 21.98 4.89 7.82
N TYR A 159 21.78 5.10 9.12
CA TYR A 159 21.71 4.06 10.14
C TYR A 159 22.98 3.19 10.24
N GLY A 160 24.15 3.80 10.03
CA GLY A 160 25.45 3.13 10.15
C GLY A 160 25.92 2.36 8.91
N ILE A 161 25.20 2.45 7.79
CA ILE A 161 25.66 1.88 6.51
C ILE A 161 26.91 2.62 6.02
N TYR A 162 26.95 3.94 6.20
CA TYR A 162 28.10 4.76 5.86
C TYR A 162 28.96 5.06 7.09
N PRO A 163 30.30 5.16 6.91
CA PRO A 163 31.22 5.47 8.01
C PRO A 163 31.05 6.89 8.58
N ARG A 164 30.38 7.77 7.83
CA ARG A 164 30.08 9.15 8.20
C ARG A 164 28.85 9.67 7.42
N PRO A 165 28.24 10.81 7.79
CA PRO A 165 27.16 11.42 7.02
C PRO A 165 27.60 11.69 5.58
N TYR A 166 26.77 11.28 4.61
CA TYR A 166 27.03 11.53 3.19
C TYR A 166 26.41 12.84 2.69
N ARG A 167 25.53 13.43 3.50
CA ARG A 167 25.01 14.80 3.39
C ARG A 167 25.19 15.49 4.73
N LEU A 168 25.39 16.80 4.67
CA LEU A 168 25.54 17.65 5.85
C LEU A 168 24.16 17.85 6.49
N PHE A 169 24.07 17.70 7.82
CA PHE A 169 22.89 18.07 8.59
C PHE A 169 22.74 19.59 8.58
N ASP A 170 21.59 20.11 8.14
CA ASP A 170 21.38 21.56 8.03
C ASP A 170 20.19 22.05 8.87
N VAL A 171 20.46 22.97 9.81
CA VAL A 171 19.40 23.64 10.58
C VAL A 171 18.53 24.52 9.68
N ASP A 172 19.06 25.05 8.58
CA ASP A 172 18.26 25.82 7.63
C ASP A 172 17.24 24.96 6.90
N ASP A 173 17.55 23.69 6.64
CA ASP A 173 16.60 22.76 6.03
C ASP A 173 15.40 22.52 6.96
N LEU A 174 15.63 22.45 8.28
CA LEU A 174 14.53 22.41 9.26
C LEU A 174 13.63 23.64 9.16
N LEU A 175 14.21 24.84 9.05
CA LEU A 175 13.47 26.09 8.94
C LEU A 175 12.67 26.17 7.63
N LEU A 176 13.31 25.84 6.51
CA LEU A 176 12.72 25.90 5.17
C LEU A 176 11.59 24.87 5.00
N ASN A 177 11.82 23.63 5.42
CA ASN A 177 10.81 22.57 5.40
C ASN A 177 9.62 22.87 6.34
N THR A 178 9.89 23.45 7.51
CA THR A 178 8.83 23.89 8.42
C THR A 178 8.01 25.03 7.80
N THR A 179 8.68 25.97 7.14
CA THR A 179 8.04 27.09 6.42
C THR A 179 7.17 26.58 5.27
N GLY A 180 7.65 25.61 4.49
CA GLY A 180 6.88 24.97 3.43
C GLY A 180 5.62 24.31 3.96
N GLY A 181 5.71 23.55 5.06
CA GLY A 181 4.54 23.00 5.76
C GLY A 181 3.54 24.06 6.21
N TRP A 182 4.01 25.16 6.79
CA TRP A 182 3.16 26.27 7.21
C TRP A 182 2.46 26.98 6.03
N LEU A 183 3.18 27.23 4.93
CA LEU A 183 2.60 27.77 3.69
C LEU A 183 1.57 26.81 3.10
N GLY A 184 1.88 25.51 3.09
CA GLY A 184 0.99 24.44 2.68
C GLY A 184 -0.32 24.40 3.48
N PHE A 185 -0.26 24.65 4.79
CA PHE A 185 -1.46 24.80 5.61
C PHE A 185 -2.32 25.99 5.16
N GLY A 186 -1.69 27.12 4.84
CA GLY A 186 -2.36 28.29 4.27
C GLY A 186 -3.09 27.96 2.97
N LEU A 187 -2.37 27.34 2.02
CA LEU A 187 -2.95 26.88 0.75
C LEU A 187 -4.08 25.86 0.96
N GLY A 188 -3.93 24.95 1.92
CA GLY A 188 -4.95 23.97 2.27
C GLY A 188 -6.27 24.62 2.74
N ARG A 189 -6.23 25.81 3.34
CA ARG A 189 -7.45 26.57 3.67
C ARG A 189 -8.16 27.10 2.42
N LEU A 190 -7.41 27.48 1.39
CA LEU A 190 -7.97 27.96 0.12
C LEU A 190 -8.59 26.82 -0.70
N VAL A 191 -8.02 25.62 -0.62
CA VAL A 191 -8.51 24.43 -1.33
C VAL A 191 -9.73 23.80 -0.63
N LEU A 192 -9.82 23.89 0.71
CA LEU A 192 -10.86 23.22 1.50
C LEU A 192 -12.31 23.45 1.01
N PRO A 193 -12.73 24.67 0.60
CA PRO A 193 -14.09 24.92 0.09
C PRO A 193 -14.39 24.23 -1.24
N LEU A 194 -13.37 23.88 -2.03
CA LEU A 194 -13.52 23.21 -3.32
C LEU A 194 -13.74 21.69 -3.19
N LEU A 195 -13.56 21.15 -1.98
CA LEU A 195 -13.55 19.71 -1.73
C LEU A 195 -14.90 19.18 -1.24
N PRO A 196 -15.20 17.89 -1.48
CA PRO A 196 -16.46 17.29 -1.05
C PRO A 196 -16.66 17.41 0.47
N SER A 197 -17.84 17.85 0.90
CA SER A 197 -18.13 17.95 2.34
C SER A 197 -18.13 16.55 2.99
N SER A 198 -17.38 16.43 4.09
CA SER A 198 -17.21 15.15 4.78
C SER A 198 -18.48 14.67 5.49
N ALA A 199 -19.36 15.59 5.91
CA ALA A 199 -20.60 15.25 6.62
C ALA A 199 -21.61 14.52 5.72
N HIS A 200 -21.85 15.02 4.51
CA HIS A 200 -22.71 14.35 3.53
C HIS A 200 -22.11 13.02 3.06
N THR A 201 -20.78 12.98 2.94
CA THR A 201 -20.05 11.75 2.61
C THR A 201 -20.25 10.69 3.69
N MET A 202 -20.16 11.05 4.98
CA MET A 202 -20.32 10.12 6.10
C MET A 202 -21.74 9.54 6.20
N ALA A 203 -22.78 10.36 6.03
CA ALA A 203 -24.17 9.88 6.05
C ALA A 203 -24.46 8.89 4.90
N LYS A 204 -23.87 9.12 3.72
CA LYS A 204 -23.94 8.18 2.58
C LYS A 204 -23.15 6.90 2.84
N LEU A 205 -22.03 6.98 3.57
CA LEU A 205 -21.21 5.82 3.94
C LEU A 205 -21.92 4.93 4.96
N GLN A 206 -22.63 5.48 5.95
CA GLN A 206 -23.43 4.69 6.90
C GLN A 206 -24.55 3.90 6.21
N ARG A 207 -25.24 4.48 5.23
CA ARG A 207 -26.24 3.69 4.47
C ARG A 207 -25.59 2.57 3.66
N ARG A 208 -24.35 2.79 3.19
CA ARG A 208 -23.57 1.81 2.42
C ARG A 208 -22.91 0.75 3.30
N SER A 209 -22.70 0.99 4.59
CA SER A 209 -22.07 0.00 5.47
C SER A 209 -22.93 -1.23 5.68
N HIS A 210 -24.25 -1.15 5.51
CA HIS A 210 -25.13 -2.33 5.60
C HIS A 210 -25.20 -3.16 4.30
N VAL A 211 -24.73 -2.60 3.18
CA VAL A 211 -24.64 -3.33 1.90
C VAL A 211 -23.24 -3.89 1.76
N VAL A 212 -23.13 -5.19 1.47
CA VAL A 212 -21.84 -5.80 1.16
C VAL A 212 -21.46 -5.37 -0.26
N SER A 213 -20.37 -4.63 -0.39
CA SER A 213 -19.88 -4.16 -1.69
C SER A 213 -18.77 -5.08 -2.22
N SER A 214 -18.54 -5.09 -3.54
CA SER A 214 -17.45 -5.85 -4.16
C SER A 214 -16.08 -5.49 -3.56
N PHE A 215 -15.87 -4.24 -3.16
CA PHE A 215 -14.65 -3.81 -2.46
C PHE A 215 -14.47 -4.50 -1.10
N ARG A 216 -15.58 -4.77 -0.41
CA ARG A 216 -15.60 -5.49 0.88
C ARG A 216 -15.26 -6.96 0.70
N HIS A 217 -15.81 -7.60 -0.33
CA HIS A 217 -15.44 -8.96 -0.72
C HIS A 217 -13.95 -9.04 -1.06
N ALA A 218 -13.45 -8.14 -1.90
CA ALA A 218 -12.04 -8.09 -2.28
C ALA A 218 -11.13 -7.87 -1.07
N THR A 219 -11.51 -6.97 -0.15
CA THR A 219 -10.72 -6.69 1.06
C THR A 219 -10.67 -7.91 1.99
N ALA A 220 -11.81 -8.57 2.24
CA ALA A 220 -11.85 -9.80 3.03
C ALA A 220 -10.97 -10.89 2.39
N ALA A 221 -11.11 -11.09 1.08
CA ALA A 221 -10.30 -12.06 0.34
C ALA A 221 -8.80 -11.75 0.46
N VAL A 222 -8.37 -10.51 0.24
CA VAL A 222 -6.94 -10.12 0.36
C VAL A 222 -6.41 -10.43 1.77
N VAL A 223 -7.18 -10.12 2.82
CA VAL A 223 -6.79 -10.43 4.20
C VAL A 223 -6.68 -11.95 4.39
N ASP A 224 -7.69 -12.72 3.97
CA ASP A 224 -7.68 -14.18 4.08
C ASP A 224 -6.49 -14.80 3.32
N TRP A 225 -6.18 -14.31 2.10
CA TRP A 225 -5.03 -14.75 1.32
C TRP A 225 -3.69 -14.46 2.01
N ILE A 226 -3.56 -13.31 2.68
CA ILE A 226 -2.37 -13.00 3.49
C ILE A 226 -2.26 -14.00 4.64
N PHE A 227 -3.35 -14.31 5.35
CA PHE A 227 -3.32 -15.29 6.44
C PHE A 227 -3.04 -16.71 5.96
N VAL A 228 -3.57 -17.12 4.80
CA VAL A 228 -3.25 -18.41 4.17
C VAL A 228 -1.77 -18.48 3.81
N LEU A 229 -1.20 -17.41 3.24
CA LEU A 229 0.23 -17.33 2.93
C LEU A 229 1.08 -17.47 4.20
N VAL A 230 0.76 -16.70 5.25
CA VAL A 230 1.46 -16.77 6.53
C VAL A 230 1.34 -18.17 7.13
N ALA A 231 0.15 -18.77 7.15
CA ALA A 231 -0.06 -20.13 7.65
C ALA A 231 0.75 -21.16 6.87
N THR A 232 0.82 -21.03 5.54
CA THR A 232 1.63 -21.91 4.68
C THR A 232 3.12 -21.81 5.02
N ILE A 233 3.64 -20.58 5.18
CA ILE A 233 5.04 -20.34 5.58
C ILE A 233 5.32 -20.93 6.97
N LEU A 234 4.41 -20.76 7.93
CA LEU A 234 4.56 -21.30 9.28
C LEU A 234 4.53 -22.83 9.30
N LEU A 235 3.67 -23.46 8.50
CA LEU A 235 3.63 -24.92 8.34
C LEU A 235 4.93 -25.45 7.73
N GLN A 236 5.44 -24.79 6.68
CA GLN A 236 6.73 -25.13 6.08
C GLN A 236 7.88 -25.01 7.09
N LEU A 237 7.92 -23.91 7.85
CA LEU A 237 8.94 -23.70 8.87
C LEU A 237 8.86 -24.75 9.98
N ALA A 238 7.65 -25.07 10.46
CA ALA A 238 7.45 -26.08 11.50
C ALA A 238 7.90 -27.48 11.05
N LEU A 239 7.57 -27.88 9.82
CA LEU A 239 8.04 -29.14 9.23
C LEU A 239 9.56 -29.16 9.05
N GLY A 240 10.15 -28.03 8.63
CA GLY A 240 11.60 -27.88 8.51
C GLY A 240 12.34 -28.03 9.85
N VAL A 241 11.80 -27.46 10.94
CA VAL A 241 12.33 -27.62 12.30
C VAL A 241 12.23 -29.07 12.77
N MET A 242 11.19 -29.80 12.35
CA MET A 242 11.03 -31.23 12.62
C MET A 242 11.83 -32.13 11.67
N HIS A 243 12.67 -31.55 10.80
CA HIS A 243 13.46 -32.26 9.79
C HIS A 243 12.62 -33.15 8.86
N VAL A 244 11.37 -32.76 8.60
CA VAL A 244 10.51 -33.45 7.63
C VAL A 244 10.86 -32.96 6.23
N GLU A 245 11.22 -33.89 5.34
CA GLU A 245 11.44 -33.56 3.93
C GLU A 245 10.11 -33.16 3.27
N LEU A 246 10.08 -31.93 2.75
CA LEU A 246 8.86 -31.36 2.18
C LEU A 246 8.39 -32.09 0.90
N GLY A 247 9.31 -32.68 0.11
CA GLY A 247 9.05 -33.53 -1.06
C GLY A 247 7.67 -33.36 -1.71
N ASN A 248 6.89 -34.43 -1.72
CA ASN A 248 5.51 -34.44 -2.25
C ASN A 248 4.47 -33.86 -1.28
N LEU A 249 4.86 -33.46 -0.06
CA LEU A 249 4.00 -32.81 0.93
C LEU A 249 3.85 -31.31 0.68
N SER A 250 4.81 -30.66 0.02
CA SER A 250 4.82 -29.21 -0.25
C SER A 250 3.51 -28.70 -0.88
N PRO A 251 2.96 -29.34 -1.93
CA PRO A 251 1.69 -28.91 -2.51
C PRO A 251 0.53 -29.03 -1.52
N VAL A 252 0.53 -30.05 -0.65
CA VAL A 252 -0.54 -30.34 0.33
C VAL A 252 -0.63 -29.28 1.44
N LEU A 253 0.45 -28.55 1.72
CA LEU A 253 0.46 -27.53 2.78
C LEU A 253 -0.50 -26.38 2.49
N TRP A 254 -0.67 -26.01 1.23
CA TRP A 254 -1.54 -24.91 0.86
C TRP A 254 -3.04 -25.23 1.10
N PRO A 255 -3.59 -26.38 0.65
CA PRO A 255 -4.94 -26.81 1.03
C PRO A 255 -5.14 -26.95 2.54
N VAL A 256 -4.13 -27.43 3.27
CA VAL A 256 -4.18 -27.49 4.75
C VAL A 256 -4.31 -26.08 5.33
N ALA A 257 -3.51 -25.12 4.86
CA ALA A 257 -3.62 -23.73 5.28
C ALA A 257 -4.99 -23.11 4.96
N VAL A 258 -5.56 -23.38 3.78
CA VAL A 258 -6.94 -22.97 3.45
C VAL A 258 -7.96 -23.61 4.38
N GLY A 259 -7.80 -24.91 4.66
CA GLY A 259 -8.62 -25.63 5.63
C GLY A 259 -8.61 -24.96 7.01
N LEU A 260 -7.42 -24.62 7.50
CA LEU A 260 -7.21 -24.01 8.82
C LEU A 260 -7.69 -22.56 8.91
N VAL A 261 -7.43 -21.74 7.88
CA VAL A 261 -7.65 -20.28 7.91
C VAL A 261 -9.04 -19.89 7.40
N ILE A 262 -9.63 -20.69 6.51
CA ILE A 262 -10.88 -20.34 5.83
C ILE A 262 -11.98 -21.31 6.22
N LEU A 263 -11.82 -22.60 5.88
CA LEU A 263 -12.89 -23.58 6.04
C LEU A 263 -13.28 -23.78 7.50
N LEU A 264 -12.31 -24.01 8.40
CA LEU A 264 -12.58 -24.21 9.82
C LEU A 264 -13.24 -22.97 10.47
N PRO A 265 -12.73 -21.74 10.26
CA PRO A 265 -13.41 -20.54 10.77
C PRO A 265 -14.82 -20.33 10.23
N GLU A 266 -15.07 -20.60 8.94
CA GLU A 266 -16.43 -20.53 8.38
C GLU A 266 -17.35 -21.61 8.95
N LEU A 267 -16.86 -22.82 9.24
CA LEU A 267 -17.66 -23.88 9.85
C LEU A 267 -18.02 -23.59 11.31
N ILE A 268 -17.08 -23.03 12.09
CA ILE A 268 -17.25 -22.80 13.53
C ILE A 268 -17.97 -21.48 13.80
N TRP A 269 -17.57 -20.41 13.10
CA TRP A 269 -18.03 -19.04 13.39
C TRP A 269 -18.83 -18.42 12.25
N HIS A 270 -18.95 -19.09 11.11
CA HIS A 270 -19.55 -18.53 9.88
C HIS A 270 -18.84 -17.26 9.40
N GLN A 271 -17.56 -17.11 9.79
CA GLN A 271 -16.73 -15.95 9.47
C GLN A 271 -15.25 -16.36 9.41
N THR A 272 -14.56 -15.95 8.34
CA THR A 272 -13.09 -15.93 8.28
C THR A 272 -12.51 -14.71 9.02
N ILE A 273 -11.18 -14.67 9.15
CA ILE A 273 -10.49 -13.52 9.73
C ILE A 273 -10.69 -12.27 8.87
N GLY A 274 -10.56 -12.40 7.54
CA GLY A 274 -10.81 -11.32 6.60
C GLY A 274 -12.26 -10.84 6.63
N GLN A 275 -13.22 -11.77 6.74
CA GLN A 275 -14.64 -11.43 6.87
C GLN A 275 -14.92 -10.65 8.17
N ARG A 276 -14.31 -11.05 9.30
CA ARG A 276 -14.39 -10.28 10.55
C ARG A 276 -13.78 -8.90 10.40
N ALA A 277 -12.62 -8.81 9.75
CA ALA A 277 -11.91 -7.54 9.55
C ALA A 277 -12.74 -6.49 8.81
N VAL A 278 -13.74 -6.93 8.04
CA VAL A 278 -14.66 -6.05 7.32
C VAL A 278 -16.11 -6.16 7.79
N HIS A 279 -16.41 -6.83 8.90
CA HIS A 279 -17.77 -7.04 9.44
C HIS A 279 -18.76 -7.62 8.41
N ILE A 280 -18.41 -8.77 7.84
CA ILE A 280 -19.32 -9.60 7.05
C ILE A 280 -19.44 -10.98 7.66
N LYS A 281 -20.59 -11.61 7.45
CA LYS A 281 -20.90 -12.94 7.96
C LYS A 281 -21.53 -13.79 6.88
N LEU A 282 -21.16 -15.07 6.87
CA LEU A 282 -21.78 -16.06 6.02
C LEU A 282 -23.11 -16.51 6.60
N VAL A 283 -24.15 -16.50 5.77
CA VAL A 283 -25.50 -16.98 6.10
C VAL A 283 -26.05 -17.84 4.96
N ALA A 284 -27.12 -18.57 5.22
CA ALA A 284 -27.87 -19.26 4.17
C ALA A 284 -28.53 -18.23 3.24
N SER A 285 -28.65 -18.56 1.94
CA SER A 285 -29.34 -17.68 0.98
C SER A 285 -30.83 -17.50 1.33
N ASN A 286 -31.47 -18.54 1.88
CA ASN A 286 -32.81 -18.45 2.44
C ASN A 286 -32.72 -17.99 3.90
N PRO A 287 -33.27 -16.81 4.28
CA PRO A 287 -33.22 -16.31 5.66
C PRO A 287 -33.90 -17.23 6.69
N GLN A 288 -34.78 -18.12 6.25
CA GLN A 288 -35.52 -19.05 7.11
C GLN A 288 -34.72 -20.32 7.43
N GLU A 289 -33.63 -20.58 6.70
CA GLU A 289 -32.82 -21.79 6.84
C GLU A 289 -31.57 -21.54 7.69
N ARG A 290 -31.16 -22.56 8.45
CA ARG A 290 -29.84 -22.56 9.09
C ARG A 290 -28.78 -22.90 8.05
N LEU A 291 -27.64 -22.22 8.12
CA LEU A 291 -26.49 -22.51 7.27
C LEU A 291 -25.95 -23.90 7.57
N ALA A 292 -26.08 -24.83 6.62
CA ALA A 292 -25.58 -26.19 6.75
C ALA A 292 -24.08 -26.27 6.44
N ALA A 293 -23.35 -27.15 7.16
CA ALA A 293 -21.92 -27.37 6.92
C ALA A 293 -21.60 -27.74 5.47
N LYS A 294 -22.48 -28.52 4.82
CA LYS A 294 -22.34 -28.89 3.39
C LYS A 294 -22.27 -27.66 2.48
N ASN A 295 -23.03 -26.60 2.79
CA ASN A 295 -23.07 -25.38 2.01
C ASN A 295 -21.74 -24.61 2.15
N VAL A 296 -21.17 -24.57 3.36
CA VAL A 296 -19.87 -23.95 3.64
C VAL A 296 -18.74 -24.69 2.91
N VAL A 297 -18.72 -26.02 3.00
CA VAL A 297 -17.74 -26.85 2.28
C VAL A 297 -17.86 -26.65 0.78
N LEU A 298 -19.06 -26.69 0.22
CA LEU A 298 -19.30 -26.49 -1.21
C LEU A 298 -18.87 -25.09 -1.66
N ARG A 299 -19.17 -24.05 -0.87
CA ARG A 299 -18.71 -22.67 -1.12
C ARG A 299 -17.19 -22.62 -1.22
N THR A 300 -16.48 -23.21 -0.27
CA THR A 300 -15.02 -23.20 -0.23
C THR A 300 -14.44 -23.97 -1.42
N LEU A 301 -14.98 -25.15 -1.73
CA LEU A 301 -14.53 -25.96 -2.87
C LEU A 301 -14.73 -25.24 -4.21
N ILE A 302 -15.86 -24.56 -4.41
CA ILE A 302 -16.14 -23.81 -5.64
C ILE A 302 -15.28 -22.54 -5.69
N GLY A 303 -15.20 -21.78 -4.60
CA GLY A 303 -14.45 -20.52 -4.54
C GLY A 303 -12.94 -20.69 -4.69
N PHE A 304 -12.40 -21.81 -4.20
CA PHE A 304 -10.97 -22.14 -4.30
C PHE A 304 -10.67 -23.21 -5.35
N SER A 305 -11.62 -23.61 -6.19
CA SER A 305 -11.44 -24.63 -7.23
C SER A 305 -10.28 -24.28 -8.17
N LEU A 306 -10.12 -22.99 -8.49
CA LEU A 306 -9.02 -22.44 -9.29
C LEU A 306 -7.64 -22.85 -8.78
N VAL A 307 -7.46 -22.91 -7.46
CA VAL A 307 -6.16 -23.19 -6.84
C VAL A 307 -6.09 -24.64 -6.35
N GLY A 308 -7.19 -25.18 -5.82
CA GLY A 308 -7.26 -26.57 -5.38
C GLY A 308 -7.04 -27.58 -6.50
N VAL A 309 -7.54 -27.34 -7.71
CA VAL A 309 -7.30 -28.22 -8.87
C VAL A 309 -5.82 -28.23 -9.24
N TRP A 310 -5.14 -27.08 -9.19
CA TRP A 310 -3.71 -27.00 -9.46
C TRP A 310 -2.91 -27.86 -8.47
N THR A 311 -3.22 -27.74 -7.18
CA THR A 311 -2.55 -28.54 -6.15
C THR A 311 -2.78 -30.03 -6.34
N ILE A 312 -4.01 -30.46 -6.60
CA ILE A 312 -4.34 -31.88 -6.82
C ILE A 312 -3.53 -32.43 -8.00
N VAL A 313 -3.45 -31.67 -9.08
CA VAL A 313 -2.77 -32.14 -10.29
C VAL A 313 -1.27 -32.13 -10.10
N GLU A 314 -0.70 -31.15 -9.40
CA GLU A 314 0.72 -31.14 -9.05
C GLU A 314 1.11 -32.39 -8.25
N VAL A 315 0.31 -32.75 -7.24
CA VAL A 315 0.52 -33.99 -6.47
C VAL A 315 0.40 -35.22 -7.37
N VAL A 316 -0.65 -35.29 -8.20
CA VAL A 316 -0.89 -36.43 -9.09
C VAL A 316 0.21 -36.59 -10.13
N LEU A 317 0.70 -35.49 -10.71
CA LEU A 317 1.81 -35.51 -11.68
C LEU A 317 3.12 -35.93 -11.03
N ALA A 318 3.38 -35.47 -9.80
CA ALA A 318 4.57 -35.86 -9.04
C ALA A 318 4.58 -37.37 -8.73
N GLU A 319 3.43 -37.97 -8.43
CA GLU A 319 3.31 -39.39 -8.10
C GLU A 319 3.28 -40.30 -9.34
N LEU A 320 2.59 -39.90 -10.42
CA LEU A 320 2.33 -40.77 -11.57
C LEU A 320 3.51 -40.94 -12.54
N LYS A 321 4.60 -40.16 -12.39
CA LYS A 321 5.80 -40.22 -13.26
C LYS A 321 5.47 -40.32 -14.76
N LEU A 322 4.52 -39.50 -15.21
CA LEU A 322 3.99 -39.59 -16.58
C LEU A 322 5.08 -39.29 -17.63
N PRO A 323 4.98 -39.90 -18.84
CA PRO A 323 5.81 -39.51 -19.97
C PRO A 323 5.68 -37.99 -20.25
N LEU A 324 6.78 -37.35 -20.65
CA LEU A 324 6.86 -35.89 -20.86
C LEU A 324 5.71 -35.34 -21.72
N VAL A 325 5.39 -36.02 -22.84
CA VAL A 325 4.32 -35.63 -23.76
C VAL A 325 2.93 -35.62 -23.09
N LEU A 326 2.67 -36.55 -22.17
CA LEU A 326 1.40 -36.61 -21.45
C LEU A 326 1.35 -35.55 -20.34
N SER A 327 2.47 -35.31 -19.65
CA SER A 327 2.62 -34.22 -18.68
C SER A 327 2.32 -32.85 -19.33
N ASP A 328 2.87 -32.59 -20.51
CA ASP A 328 2.65 -31.33 -21.24
C ASP A 328 1.18 -31.14 -21.63
N ARG A 329 0.51 -32.23 -22.07
CA ARG A 329 -0.93 -32.20 -22.39
C ARG A 329 -1.79 -31.94 -21.15
N VAL A 330 -1.46 -32.55 -20.02
CA VAL A 330 -2.14 -32.29 -18.73
C VAL A 330 -1.92 -30.84 -18.32
N ALA A 331 -0.69 -30.34 -18.34
CA ALA A 331 -0.37 -28.95 -18.01
C ALA A 331 -1.11 -27.95 -18.91
N PHE A 332 -1.17 -28.20 -20.22
CA PHE A 332 -1.94 -27.36 -21.15
C PHE A 332 -3.45 -27.39 -20.87
N GLY A 333 -4.01 -28.58 -20.60
CA GLY A 333 -5.41 -28.73 -20.22
C GLY A 333 -5.75 -27.99 -18.92
N LEU A 334 -4.86 -28.02 -17.93
CA LEU A 334 -4.98 -27.24 -16.71
C LEU A 334 -4.91 -25.75 -16.96
N LEU A 335 -3.94 -25.30 -17.76
CA LEU A 335 -3.81 -23.89 -18.11
C LEU A 335 -5.10 -23.36 -18.77
N ALA A 336 -5.68 -24.14 -19.68
CA ALA A 336 -6.95 -23.83 -20.32
C ALA A 336 -8.11 -23.80 -19.29
N TYR A 337 -8.18 -24.78 -18.38
CA TYR A 337 -9.17 -24.82 -17.29
C TYR A 337 -9.06 -23.61 -16.35
N THR A 338 -7.84 -23.25 -15.95
CA THR A 338 -7.56 -22.09 -15.10
C THR A 338 -7.94 -20.81 -15.83
N GLY A 339 -7.57 -20.67 -17.11
CA GLY A 339 -7.95 -19.54 -17.95
C GLY A 339 -9.47 -19.38 -18.08
N LEU A 340 -10.19 -20.49 -18.30
CA LEU A 340 -11.65 -20.49 -18.37
C LEU A 340 -12.29 -20.13 -17.03
N ASN A 341 -11.84 -20.71 -15.91
CA ASN A 341 -12.37 -20.35 -14.60
C ASN A 341 -12.09 -18.90 -14.23
N PHE A 342 -10.89 -18.39 -14.54
CA PHE A 342 -10.56 -16.98 -14.32
C PHE A 342 -11.47 -16.08 -15.15
N LEU A 343 -11.76 -16.44 -16.40
CA LEU A 343 -12.72 -15.72 -17.24
C LEU A 343 -14.13 -15.74 -16.62
N VAL A 344 -14.62 -16.91 -16.18
CA VAL A 344 -15.97 -17.06 -15.59
C VAL A 344 -16.09 -16.27 -14.29
N MET A 345 -15.15 -16.44 -13.35
CA MET A 345 -15.15 -15.69 -12.09
C MET A 345 -14.92 -14.19 -12.32
N GLY A 346 -14.05 -13.82 -13.26
CA GLY A 346 -13.80 -12.43 -13.63
C GLY A 346 -15.05 -11.75 -14.20
N LEU A 347 -15.77 -12.43 -15.10
CA LEU A 347 -17.04 -11.95 -15.63
C LEU A 347 -18.11 -11.82 -14.53
N ASP A 348 -18.17 -12.76 -13.60
CA ASP A 348 -19.11 -12.72 -12.48
C ASP A 348 -18.88 -11.52 -11.55
N VAL A 349 -17.62 -11.27 -11.21
CA VAL A 349 -17.21 -10.08 -10.44
C VAL A 349 -17.49 -8.79 -11.22
N LEU A 350 -17.25 -8.77 -12.53
CA LEU A 350 -17.61 -7.62 -13.37
C LEU A 350 -19.12 -7.37 -13.35
N VAL A 351 -19.94 -8.41 -13.44
CA VAL A 351 -21.40 -8.27 -13.33
C VAL A 351 -21.80 -7.72 -11.96
N ASP A 352 -21.21 -8.18 -10.86
CA ASP A 352 -21.45 -7.64 -9.52
C ASP A 352 -21.07 -6.15 -9.40
N ILE A 353 -19.94 -5.74 -9.99
CA ILE A 353 -19.52 -4.33 -10.02
C ILE A 353 -20.58 -3.44 -10.71
N PHE A 354 -21.23 -3.92 -11.77
CA PHE A 354 -22.28 -3.19 -12.49
C PHE A 354 -23.69 -3.41 -11.92
N ARG A 355 -23.93 -4.47 -11.14
CA ARG A 355 -25.20 -4.83 -10.52
C ARG A 355 -24.97 -5.23 -9.05
N PRO A 356 -24.96 -4.28 -8.10
CA PRO A 356 -24.59 -4.48 -6.68
C PRO A 356 -25.51 -5.36 -5.82
N SER A 357 -26.32 -6.22 -6.43
CA SER A 357 -27.22 -7.20 -5.80
C SER A 357 -27.08 -8.58 -6.45
N HIS A 358 -26.04 -8.77 -7.24
CA HIS A 358 -25.76 -10.01 -7.95
C HIS A 358 -25.03 -10.95 -7.01
N ASP A 359 -25.69 -12.03 -6.60
CA ASP A 359 -25.02 -13.06 -5.80
C ASP A 359 -23.94 -13.71 -6.68
N LEU A 360 -22.72 -13.85 -6.18
CA LEU A 360 -21.63 -14.46 -6.95
C LEU A 360 -21.96 -15.93 -7.28
N PHE A 361 -21.38 -16.50 -8.34
CA PHE A 361 -21.68 -17.88 -8.78
C PHE A 361 -21.49 -18.90 -7.67
N PHE A 362 -20.39 -18.78 -6.92
CA PHE A 362 -20.12 -19.68 -5.79
C PHE A 362 -21.11 -19.48 -4.64
N GLU A 363 -21.68 -18.28 -4.47
CA GLU A 363 -22.75 -18.00 -3.50
C GLU A 363 -24.06 -18.66 -3.92
N ARG A 364 -24.45 -18.50 -5.18
CA ARG A 364 -25.66 -19.13 -5.74
C ARG A 364 -25.61 -20.64 -5.69
N TRP A 365 -24.50 -21.25 -6.08
CA TRP A 365 -24.37 -22.71 -6.15
C TRP A 365 -24.25 -23.36 -4.78
N SER A 366 -23.64 -22.67 -3.82
CA SER A 366 -23.53 -23.16 -2.44
C SER A 366 -24.78 -22.88 -1.60
N GLY A 367 -25.72 -22.07 -2.08
CA GLY A 367 -26.86 -21.61 -1.28
C GLY A 367 -26.40 -20.78 -0.08
N THR A 368 -25.35 -19.97 -0.27
CA THR A 368 -24.81 -19.08 0.77
C THR A 368 -24.82 -17.62 0.33
N ARG A 369 -24.79 -16.72 1.32
CA ARG A 369 -24.69 -15.27 1.09
C ARG A 369 -23.86 -14.61 2.17
N LEU A 370 -23.16 -13.54 1.81
CA LEU A 370 -22.52 -12.66 2.78
C LEU A 370 -23.44 -11.49 3.15
N VAL A 371 -23.59 -11.26 4.45
CA VAL A 371 -24.36 -10.14 5.01
C VAL A 371 -23.46 -9.26 5.87
N SER A 372 -23.75 -7.97 5.93
CA SER A 372 -23.01 -7.07 6.83
C SER A 372 -23.46 -7.27 8.28
N THR A 373 -22.51 -7.15 9.21
CA THR A 373 -22.76 -7.18 10.66
C THR A 373 -22.57 -5.81 11.32
N TYR A 374 -22.59 -4.72 10.54
CA TYR A 374 -22.60 -3.35 11.07
C TYR A 374 -23.96 -2.92 11.58
#